data_AF-A0A0F8VFS8-F1
#
_entry.id   AF-A0A0F8VFS8-F1
#
_cell.length_a   1.000
_cell.length_b   1.000
_cell.length_c   1.000
_cell.angle_alpha   90.00
_cell.angle_beta   90.00
_cell.angle_gamma   90.00
#
_symmetry.space_group_name_H-M   'P 1'
#
loop_
_entity.id
_entity.type
_entity.pdbx_description
1 polymer ?
#
loop_
_entity_poly.entity_id
_entity_poly.type
_entity_poly.pdbx_seq_one_letter_code
_entity_poly.pdbx_strand_id
1 'polypeptide(L)' 'MEIAEVATLIEQLIEGYDDIETYMKENLGSDWKVLKSSWQRCKEGEITKWEFAKIGLSKVGKRFAGIFIKV' A
#
# COMPACT_ATOMS: atom_id res chain seq x y z
N MET A 1 1.95 -17.06 4.74
CA MET A 1 2.42 -15.97 3.87
C MET A 1 2.99 -14.92 4.78
N GLU A 2 4.30 -14.72 4.68
CA GLU A 2 5.02 -13.74 5.50
C GLU A 2 4.70 -12.33 5.01
N ILE A 3 4.70 -11.33 5.91
CA ILE A 3 4.43 -9.93 5.55
C ILE A 3 5.38 -9.45 4.44
N ALA A 4 6.63 -9.93 4.43
CA ALA A 4 7.63 -9.58 3.43
C ALA A 4 7.28 -10.09 2.02
N GLU A 5 6.70 -11.28 1.91
CA GLU A 5 6.27 -11.86 0.62
C GLU A 5 5.10 -11.06 0.05
N VAL A 6 4.10 -10.77 0.90
CA VAL A 6 2.93 -9.96 0.52
C VAL A 6 3.35 -8.55 0.15
N ALA A 7 4.30 -7.95 0.87
CA ALA A 7 4.82 -6.62 0.56
C ALA A 7 5.50 -6.56 -0.81
N THR A 8 6.27 -7.59 -1.16
CA THR A 8 6.94 -7.70 -2.47
C THR A 8 5.92 -7.78 -3.61
N LEU A 9 4.84 -8.56 -3.42
CA LEU A 9 3.75 -8.63 -4.39
C LEU A 9 3.03 -7.28 -4.53
N ILE A 10 2.70 -6.62 -3.42
CA ILE A 10 2.03 -5.31 -3.44
C ILE A 10 2.90 -4.25 -4.11
N GLU A 11 4.22 -4.24 -3.83
CA GLU A 11 5.15 -3.32 -4.49
C GLU A 11 5.06 -3.43 -6.00
N GLN A 12 5.13 -4.64 -6.56
CA GLN A 12 5.01 -4.86 -8.01
C GLN A 12 3.66 -4.41 -8.54
N LEU A 13 2.58 -4.66 -7.80
CA LEU A 13 1.23 -4.24 -8.20
C LEU A 13 1.08 -2.72 -8.20
N ILE A 14 1.65 -2.01 -7.22
CA ILE A 14 1.64 -0.53 -7.16
C ILE A 14 2.22 0.08 -8.42
N GLU A 15 3.27 -0.53 -9.00
CA GLU A 15 3.90 -0.01 -10.22
C GLU A 15 3.01 -0.13 -11.47
N GLY A 16 1.99 -1.00 -11.43
CA GLY A 16 1.05 -1.22 -12.53
C GLY A 16 -0.13 -0.24 -12.57
N TYR A 17 -0.21 0.72 -11.65
CA TYR A 17 -1.30 1.70 -11.59
C TYR A 17 -0.83 3.08 -12.04
N ASP A 18 -1.55 3.68 -13.00
CA ASP A 18 -1.29 5.06 -13.45
C ASP A 18 -1.59 6.10 -12.34
N ASP A 19 -2.67 5.89 -11.57
CA ASP A 19 -3.05 6.73 -10.43
C ASP A 19 -3.36 5.88 -9.19
N ILE A 20 -2.31 5.33 -8.59
CA ILE A 20 -2.44 4.50 -7.40
C ILE A 20 -2.94 5.26 -6.17
N GLU A 21 -2.68 6.55 -6.07
CA GLU A 21 -3.08 7.33 -4.89
C GLU A 21 -4.60 7.51 -4.86
N THR A 22 -5.21 7.84 -5.99
CA THR A 22 -6.68 7.91 -6.11
C THR A 22 -7.29 6.53 -5.88
N TYR A 23 -6.73 5.48 -6.48
CA TYR A 23 -7.18 4.11 -6.26
C TYR A 23 -7.20 3.72 -4.76
N MET A 24 -6.11 4.00 -4.04
CA MET A 24 -6.04 3.72 -2.60
C MET A 24 -7.05 4.55 -1.78
N LYS A 25 -7.25 5.83 -2.13
CA LYS A 25 -8.24 6.69 -1.46
C LYS A 25 -9.66 6.12 -1.58
N GLU A 26 -10.04 5.70 -2.78
CA GLU A 26 -11.38 5.19 -3.07
C GLU A 26 -11.63 3.83 -2.40
N ASN A 27 -10.65 2.93 -2.41
CA ASN A 27 -10.84 1.56 -1.93
C ASN A 27 -10.57 1.39 -0.41
N LEU A 28 -9.71 2.22 0.19
CA LEU A 28 -9.42 2.17 1.64
C LEU A 28 -10.34 3.06 2.47
N GLY A 29 -10.94 4.10 1.87
CA GLY A 29 -11.84 5.01 2.57
C GLY A 29 -11.19 5.64 3.81
N SER A 30 -11.74 5.39 5.00
CA SER A 30 -11.19 5.91 6.27
C SER A 30 -9.76 5.45 6.55
N ASP A 31 -9.40 4.24 6.13
CA ASP A 31 -8.10 3.64 6.43
C ASP A 31 -6.98 4.34 5.65
N TRP A 32 -7.32 5.02 4.56
CA TRP A 32 -6.39 5.87 3.83
C TRP A 32 -5.73 6.91 4.74
N LYS A 33 -6.47 7.48 5.71
CA LYS A 33 -5.94 8.49 6.63
C LYS A 33 -4.76 7.96 7.46
N VAL A 34 -4.73 6.65 7.73
CA VAL A 34 -3.65 5.98 8.48
C VAL A 34 -2.37 5.85 7.65
N LEU A 35 -2.51 5.75 6.33
CA LEU A 35 -1.41 5.51 5.39
C LEU A 35 -0.94 6.77 4.67
N LYS A 36 -1.74 7.84 4.66
CA LYS A 36 -1.47 9.07 3.92
C LYS A 36 -0.07 9.64 4.17
N SER A 37 0.38 9.68 5.43
CA SER A 37 1.71 10.20 5.76
C SER A 37 2.82 9.30 5.22
N SER A 38 2.71 7.98 5.39
CA SER A 38 3.67 7.01 4.83
C SER A 38 3.70 7.06 3.30
N TRP A 39 2.54 7.25 2.65
CA TRP A 39 2.48 7.40 1.20
C TRP A 39 3.20 8.66 0.72
N GLN A 40 3.02 9.78 1.42
CA GLN A 40 3.72 11.03 1.08
C GLN A 40 5.24 10.85 1.18
N ARG A 41 5.72 10.22 2.25
CA ARG A 41 7.14 9.88 2.43
C ARG A 41 7.65 8.96 1.32
N CYS A 42 6.81 8.05 0.83
CA CYS A 42 7.15 7.19 -0.31
C CYS A 42 7.32 7.99 -1.61
N LYS A 43 6.41 8.93 -1.89
CA LYS A 43 6.52 9.83 -3.06
C LYS A 43 7.73 10.75 -2.99
N GLU A 44 8.13 11.16 -1.79
CA GLU A 44 9.32 11.98 -1.55
C GLU A 44 10.62 11.18 -1.61
N GLY A 45 10.55 9.85 -1.76
CA GLY A 45 11.70 8.96 -1.81
C GLY A 45 12.34 8.65 -0.46
N GLU A 46 11.71 9.04 0.66
CA GLU A 46 12.21 8.74 2.00
C GLU A 46 12.05 7.26 2.38
N ILE A 47 11.03 6.60 1.83
CA ILE A 47 10.80 5.16 1.97
C ILE A 47 10.48 4.55 0.61
N THR A 48 10.85 3.29 0.44
CA THR A 48 10.53 2.50 -0.75
C THR A 48 9.05 2.11 -0.80
N LYS A 49 8.56 1.71 -1.98
CA LYS A 49 7.20 1.15 -2.14
C LYS A 49 7.04 -0.14 -1.34
N TRP A 50 8.08 -0.97 -1.27
CA TRP A 50 8.12 -2.13 -0.38
C TRP A 50 7.93 -1.77 1.10
N GLU A 51 8.64 -0.76 1.60
CA GLU A 51 8.48 -0.29 2.99
C GLU A 51 7.08 0.28 3.23
N PHE A 52 6.55 1.03 2.26
CA PHE A 52 5.17 1.48 2.30
C PHE A 52 4.19 0.31 2.38
N ALA A 53 4.36 -0.72 1.54
CA ALA A 53 3.52 -1.91 1.53
C ALA A 53 3.57 -2.64 2.89
N LYS A 54 4.76 -2.77 3.51
CA LYS A 54 4.88 -3.31 4.87
C LYS A 54 4.14 -2.48 5.91
N ILE A 55 4.22 -1.15 5.82
CA ILE A 55 3.48 -0.27 6.73
C ILE A 55 1.97 -0.44 6.53
N GLY A 56 1.50 -0.51 5.28
CA GLY A 56 0.12 -0.79 4.92
C GLY A 56 -0.39 -2.10 5.54
N LEU A 57 0.38 -3.18 5.35
CA LEU A 57 0.08 -4.49 5.92
C LEU A 57 0.10 -4.48 7.45
N SER A 58 1.04 -3.77 8.08
CA SER A 58 1.14 -3.70 9.54
C SER A 58 0.01 -2.90 10.19
N LYS A 59 -0.38 -1.76 9.59
CA LYS A 59 -1.38 -0.86 10.18
C LYS A 59 -2.82 -1.16 9.80
N VAL A 60 -3.06 -1.60 8.55
CA VAL A 60 -4.40 -1.81 7.99
C VAL A 60 -4.68 -3.30 7.74
N GLY A 61 -3.64 -4.14 7.67
CA GLY A 61 -3.80 -5.59 7.62
C GLY A 61 -4.38 -6.08 6.29
N LYS A 62 -5.22 -7.12 6.40
CA LYS A 62 -5.79 -7.82 5.24
C LYS A 62 -6.60 -6.91 4.31
N ARG A 63 -7.19 -5.83 4.83
CA ARG A 63 -7.93 -4.87 4.01
C ARG A 63 -7.01 -4.14 3.04
N PHE A 64 -5.81 -3.75 3.48
CA PHE A 64 -4.82 -3.16 2.59
C PHE A 64 -4.36 -4.16 1.53
N ALA A 65 -4.06 -5.41 1.92
CA ALA A 65 -3.72 -6.45 0.95
C ALA A 65 -4.85 -6.69 -0.07
N GLY A 66 -6.10 -6.72 0.38
CA GLY A 66 -7.26 -7.07 -0.44
C GLY A 66 -7.62 -6.05 -1.52
N ILE A 67 -7.17 -4.79 -1.41
CA ILE A 67 -7.34 -3.85 -2.53
C ILE A 67 -6.37 -4.16 -3.67
N PHE A 68 -5.20 -4.76 -3.41
CA PHE A 68 -4.23 -5.09 -4.45
C PHE A 68 -4.41 -6.52 -4.97
N ILE A 69 -4.61 -7.46 -4.05
CA ILE A 69 -4.69 -8.87 -4.32
C ILE A 69 -6.16 -9.25 -4.38
N LYS A 70 -6.73 -9.22 -5.59
CA LYS A 70 -8.08 -9.74 -5.84
C LYS A 70 -8.06 -11.26 -5.61
N VAL A 71 -8.63 -11.68 -4.49
CA VAL A 71 -9.02 -13.08 -4.21
C VAL A 71 -10.44 -13.33 -4.68
#